data_AF-A0A2N2WJK0-F1
#
_entry.id   AF-A0A2N2WJK0-F1
#
_cell.length_a   1.000
_cell.length_b   1.000
_cell.length_c   1.000
_cell.angle_alpha   90.00
_cell.angle_beta   90.00
_cell.angle_gamma   90.00
#
_symmetry.space_group_name_H-M   'P 1'
#
loop_
_entity.id
_entity.type
_entity.pdbx_description
1 polymer ?
#
loop_
_entity_poly.entity_id
_entity_poly.type
_entity_poly.pdbx_seq_one_letter_code
_entity_poly.pdbx_strand_id
1 'polypeptide(L)'
;MTKKNITIWILAVVSTVSTTALITLWLIRPAVPDFRGYHQNHFKSQQHERMEKDRLIKKLNLRPEQENKFFDSRAAHKQRIMPIFENIGQLREIIFTELEKDNSDTVLINDAIEKISVYEANLQKESVNYMLSMKEFLDPVQVDSMLVFFSKAMMPMGRCEHDSTHHKCRQNLNTK
;
A
#
# COMPACT_ATOMS: atom_id res chain seq x y z
N MET A 1 -33.45 -48.26 27.16
CA MET A 1 -33.54 -47.30 26.04
C MET A 1 -33.24 -48.03 24.74
N THR A 2 -34.14 -47.99 23.78
CA THR A 2 -34.02 -48.72 22.51
C THR A 2 -33.03 -48.01 21.58
N LYS A 3 -32.30 -48.77 20.75
CA LYS A 3 -31.31 -48.25 19.79
C LYS A 3 -31.85 -47.08 18.95
N LYS A 4 -33.16 -47.08 18.65
CA LYS A 4 -33.87 -46.02 17.91
C LYS A 4 -33.82 -44.65 18.60
N ASN A 5 -33.89 -44.60 19.94
CA ASN A 5 -33.84 -43.34 20.67
C ASN A 5 -32.44 -42.72 20.61
N ILE A 6 -31.39 -43.56 20.59
CA ILE A 6 -30.00 -43.10 20.49
C ILE A 6 -29.73 -42.50 19.11
N THR A 7 -30.24 -43.11 18.03
CA THR A 7 -30.06 -42.57 16.66
C THR A 7 -30.75 -41.22 16.49
N ILE A 8 -31.94 -41.04 17.07
CA ILE A 8 -32.65 -39.75 17.03
C ILE A 8 -31.86 -38.66 17.76
N TRP A 9 -31.26 -38.98 18.91
CA TRP A 9 -30.42 -38.04 19.66
C TRP A 9 -29.15 -37.65 18.89
N ILE A 10 -28.50 -38.59 18.21
CA ILE A 10 -27.31 -38.29 17.39
C ILE A 10 -27.67 -37.34 16.23
N LEU A 11 -28.78 -37.60 15.53
CA LEU A 11 -29.24 -36.73 14.44
C LEU A 11 -29.58 -35.32 14.92
N ALA A 12 -30.18 -35.20 16.11
CA ALA A 12 -30.50 -33.90 16.70
C ALA A 12 -29.23 -33.08 16.99
N VAL A 13 -28.18 -33.71 17.53
CA VAL A 13 -26.90 -33.04 17.83
C VAL A 13 -26.16 -32.63 16.56
N VAL A 14 -26.13 -33.48 15.53
CA VAL A 14 -25.46 -33.14 14.26
C VAL A 14 -26.15 -31.97 13.56
N SER A 15 -27.49 -31.93 13.61
CA SER A 15 -28.29 -30.84 13.04
C SER A 15 -28.05 -29.50 13.75
N THR A 16 -28.02 -29.50 15.09
CA THR A 16 -27.76 -28.28 15.85
C THR A 16 -26.35 -27.74 15.63
N VAL A 17 -25.32 -28.60 15.61
CA VAL A 17 -23.94 -28.16 15.32
C VAL A 17 -23.82 -27.56 13.91
N SER A 18 -24.43 -28.20 12.92
CA SER A 18 -24.37 -27.74 11.52
C SER A 18 -25.09 -26.41 11.33
N THR A 19 -26.28 -26.24 11.91
CA THR A 19 -27.05 -24.98 11.84
C THR A 19 -26.36 -23.85 12.58
N THR A 20 -25.76 -24.13 13.75
CA THR A 20 -25.01 -23.12 14.51
C THR A 20 -23.79 -22.65 13.73
N ALA A 21 -23.04 -23.55 13.10
CA ALA A 21 -21.89 -23.20 12.26
C ALA A 21 -22.28 -22.31 11.06
N LEU A 22 -23.40 -22.58 10.40
CA LEU A 22 -23.91 -21.75 9.31
C LEU A 22 -24.32 -20.35 9.78
N ILE A 23 -24.99 -20.26 10.95
CA ILE A 23 -25.37 -18.97 11.55
C ILE A 23 -24.11 -18.18 11.95
N THR A 24 -23.11 -18.84 12.52
CA THR A 24 -21.84 -18.22 12.88
C THR A 24 -21.10 -17.69 11.65
N LEU A 25 -21.06 -18.44 10.55
CA LEU A 25 -20.48 -17.97 9.27
C LEU A 25 -21.26 -16.78 8.67
N TRP A 26 -22.58 -16.73 8.89
CA TRP A 26 -23.41 -15.64 8.38
C TRP A 26 -23.26 -14.35 9.21
N LEU A 27 -23.16 -14.47 10.53
CA LEU A 27 -22.95 -13.35 11.46
C LEU A 27 -21.51 -12.83 11.45
N ILE A 28 -20.53 -13.73 11.25
CA ILE A 28 -19.12 -13.40 11.04
C ILE A 28 -18.82 -13.42 9.54
N ARG A 29 -19.68 -12.80 8.71
CA ARG A 29 -19.14 -12.25 7.46
C ARG A 29 -18.26 -11.07 7.91
N PRO A 30 -16.92 -11.18 7.91
CA PRO A 30 -16.13 -9.97 7.95
C PRO A 30 -16.66 -9.11 6.80
N ALA A 31 -16.94 -7.84 7.06
CA ALA A 31 -17.00 -6.86 6.00
C ALA A 31 -15.71 -7.08 5.21
N VAL A 32 -15.82 -7.73 4.04
CA VAL A 32 -14.68 -7.92 3.15
C VAL A 32 -14.16 -6.50 2.98
N PRO A 33 -12.90 -6.20 3.37
CA PRO A 33 -12.37 -4.88 3.12
C PRO A 33 -12.61 -4.63 1.64
N ASP A 34 -13.35 -3.56 1.38
CA ASP A 34 -13.73 -3.11 0.05
C ASP A 34 -12.41 -2.88 -0.70
N PHE A 35 -11.89 -3.93 -1.35
CA PHE A 35 -10.74 -3.87 -2.24
C PHE A 35 -11.25 -3.16 -3.49
N ARG A 36 -11.53 -1.87 -3.35
CA ARG A 36 -11.86 -1.00 -4.47
C ARG A 36 -10.70 -1.14 -5.44
N GLY A 37 -11.03 -1.70 -6.59
CA GLY A 37 -10.10 -1.95 -7.67
C GLY A 37 -9.25 -0.72 -7.93
N TYR A 38 -7.98 -0.98 -8.21
CA TYR A 38 -6.98 -0.01 -8.63
C TYR A 38 -7.27 0.61 -10.02
N HIS A 39 -8.54 0.63 -10.45
CA HIS A 39 -8.96 1.22 -11.70
C HIS A 39 -9.67 2.56 -11.46
N GLN A 40 -9.14 3.57 -12.15
CA GLN A 40 -9.72 4.88 -12.40
C GLN A 40 -9.82 5.85 -11.22
N ASN A 41 -8.73 6.60 -11.01
CA ASN A 41 -8.83 8.02 -10.63
C ASN A 41 -7.67 8.84 -11.21
N HIS A 42 -7.37 8.69 -12.50
CA HIS A 42 -6.42 9.57 -13.19
C HIS A 42 -6.81 11.07 -13.08
N PHE A 43 -8.10 11.38 -12.98
CA PHE A 43 -8.58 12.78 -12.86
C PHE A 43 -8.45 13.40 -11.46
N LYS A 44 -8.54 12.62 -10.37
CA LYS A 44 -8.31 13.16 -9.00
C LYS A 44 -6.81 13.31 -8.67
N SER A 45 -5.94 12.61 -9.40
CA SER A 45 -4.48 12.71 -9.22
C SER A 45 -3.93 14.11 -9.49
N GLN A 46 -4.47 14.84 -10.48
CA GLN A 46 -3.91 16.15 -10.87
C GLN A 46 -4.12 17.24 -9.80
N GLN A 47 -5.26 17.26 -9.12
CA GLN A 47 -5.52 18.24 -8.05
C GLN A 47 -4.66 17.96 -6.81
N HIS A 48 -4.54 16.68 -6.43
CA HIS A 48 -3.68 16.29 -5.31
C HIS A 48 -2.21 16.54 -5.63
N GLU A 49 -1.79 16.26 -6.87
CA GLU A 49 -0.44 16.53 -7.33
C GLU A 49 -0.14 18.03 -7.27
N ARG A 50 -1.07 18.91 -7.71
CA ARG A 50 -0.98 20.39 -7.58
C ARG A 50 -0.81 20.83 -6.13
N MET A 51 -1.66 20.33 -5.23
CA MET A 51 -1.58 20.67 -3.80
C MET A 51 -0.29 20.21 -3.13
N GLU A 52 0.27 19.07 -3.53
CA GLU A 52 1.57 18.63 -3.04
C GLU A 52 2.75 19.39 -3.67
N LYS A 53 2.64 19.87 -4.93
CA LYS A 53 3.66 20.76 -5.54
C LYS A 53 3.86 22.00 -4.68
N ASP A 54 2.74 22.59 -4.28
CA ASP A 54 2.76 23.83 -3.51
C ASP A 54 3.35 23.60 -2.12
N ARG A 55 3.19 22.41 -1.53
CA ARG A 55 3.69 22.12 -0.18
C ARG A 55 5.21 22.06 -0.11
N LEU A 56 5.87 21.35 -1.03
CA LEU A 56 7.32 21.21 -0.99
C LEU A 56 8.01 22.53 -1.37
N ILE A 57 7.53 23.21 -2.41
CA ILE A 57 8.09 24.51 -2.84
C ILE A 57 7.96 25.54 -1.72
N LYS A 58 6.77 25.65 -1.09
CA LYS A 58 6.55 26.55 0.06
C LYS A 58 7.43 26.19 1.24
N LYS A 59 7.65 24.90 1.51
CA LYS A 59 8.48 24.44 2.63
C LYS A 59 9.96 24.73 2.43
N LEU A 60 10.45 24.66 1.18
CA LEU A 60 11.84 24.92 0.84
C LEU A 60 12.15 26.41 0.63
N ASN A 61 11.11 27.26 0.55
CA ASN A 61 11.23 28.69 0.31
C ASN A 61 12.20 28.99 -0.86
N LEU A 62 11.93 28.37 -2.00
CA LEU A 62 12.82 28.44 -3.16
C LEU A 62 12.85 29.86 -3.74
N ARG A 63 14.05 30.29 -4.18
CA ARG A 63 14.19 31.50 -4.99
C ARG A 63 13.66 31.25 -6.41
N PRO A 64 13.23 32.28 -7.15
CA PRO A 64 12.72 32.11 -8.51
C PRO A 64 13.68 31.33 -9.45
N GLU A 65 14.99 31.53 -9.32
CA GLU A 65 16.00 30.79 -10.09
C GLU A 65 16.10 29.30 -9.72
N GLN A 66 15.84 28.96 -8.46
CA GLN A 66 15.81 27.58 -7.97
C GLN A 66 14.51 26.88 -8.33
N GLU A 67 13.39 27.61 -8.41
CA GLU A 67 12.09 27.06 -8.79
C GLU A 67 12.12 26.46 -10.20
N ASN A 68 12.71 27.15 -11.18
CA ASN A 68 12.85 26.62 -12.54
C ASN A 68 13.62 25.29 -12.56
N LYS A 69 14.78 25.25 -11.89
CA LYS A 69 15.59 24.01 -11.77
C LYS A 69 14.83 22.89 -11.07
N PHE A 70 14.04 23.24 -10.04
CA PHE A 70 13.18 22.29 -9.34
C PHE A 70 12.11 21.71 -10.27
N PHE A 71 11.42 22.54 -11.06
CA PHE A 71 10.40 22.08 -11.99
C PHE A 71 10.99 21.17 -13.08
N ASP A 72 12.15 21.53 -13.63
CA ASP A 72 12.83 20.72 -14.65
C ASP A 72 13.27 19.37 -14.08
N SER A 73 13.95 19.39 -12.92
CA SER A 73 14.37 18.17 -12.22
C SER A 73 13.20 17.26 -11.90
N ARG A 74 12.09 17.84 -11.44
CA ARG A 74 10.86 17.10 -11.13
C ARG A 74 10.20 16.53 -12.38
N ALA A 75 10.10 17.29 -13.46
CA ALA A 75 9.51 16.82 -14.71
C ALA A 75 10.31 15.63 -15.26
N ALA A 76 11.64 15.74 -15.23
CA ALA A 76 12.53 14.65 -15.63
C ALA A 76 12.38 13.42 -14.72
N HIS A 77 12.30 13.59 -13.40
CA HIS A 77 12.05 12.48 -12.47
C HIS A 77 10.70 11.82 -12.74
N LYS A 78 9.63 12.60 -12.92
CA LYS A 78 8.29 12.11 -13.24
C LYS A 78 8.29 11.26 -14.52
N GLN A 79 8.95 11.74 -15.58
CA GLN A 79 9.08 11.00 -16.84
C GLN A 79 9.76 9.64 -16.66
N ARG A 80 10.72 9.52 -15.73
CA ARG A 80 11.42 8.26 -15.45
C ARG A 80 10.59 7.29 -14.60
N ILE A 81 9.86 7.78 -13.61
CA ILE A 81 9.11 6.92 -12.67
C ILE A 81 7.73 6.49 -13.17
N MET A 82 7.06 7.31 -14.00
CA MET A 82 5.72 6.98 -14.53
C MET A 82 5.65 5.62 -15.22
N PRO A 83 6.53 5.27 -16.17
CA PRO A 83 6.48 3.96 -16.82
C PRO A 83 6.72 2.81 -15.82
N ILE A 84 7.51 3.05 -14.76
CA ILE A 84 7.73 2.04 -13.72
C ILE A 84 6.44 1.74 -12.96
N PHE A 85 5.68 2.77 -12.57
CA PHE A 85 4.37 2.59 -11.92
C PHE A 85 3.36 1.89 -12.81
N GLU A 86 3.32 2.23 -14.10
CA GLU A 86 2.44 1.58 -15.08
C GLU A 86 2.77 0.07 -15.19
N ASN A 87 4.06 -0.27 -15.28
CA ASN A 87 4.50 -1.67 -15.34
C ASN A 87 4.17 -2.44 -14.05
N ILE A 88 4.37 -1.84 -12.87
CA ILE A 88 3.95 -2.46 -11.59
C ILE A 88 2.43 -2.69 -11.59
N GLY A 89 1.65 -1.73 -12.08
CA GLY A 89 0.20 -1.85 -12.19
C GLY A 89 -0.23 -3.04 -13.04
N GLN A 90 0.36 -3.18 -14.24
CA GLN A 90 0.09 -4.30 -15.15
C GLN A 90 0.47 -5.65 -14.53
N LEU A 91 1.61 -5.74 -13.84
CA LEU A 91 2.03 -6.97 -13.16
C LEU A 91 1.10 -7.35 -12.01
N ARG A 92 0.59 -6.36 -11.27
CA ARG A 92 -0.42 -6.60 -10.23
C ARG A 92 -1.72 -7.13 -10.83
N GLU A 93 -2.16 -6.56 -11.95
CA GLU A 93 -3.35 -7.06 -12.68
C GLU A 93 -3.17 -8.51 -13.13
N ILE A 94 -1.98 -8.88 -13.63
CA ILE A 94 -1.65 -10.27 -13.96
C ILE A 94 -1.75 -11.17 -12.72
N ILE A 95 -1.17 -10.76 -11.58
CA ILE A 95 -1.23 -11.53 -10.34
C ILE A 95 -2.68 -11.75 -9.90
N PHE A 96 -3.50 -10.68 -9.86
CA PHE A 96 -4.89 -10.79 -9.44
C PHE A 96 -5.71 -11.66 -10.40
N THR A 97 -5.50 -11.51 -11.71
CA THR A 97 -6.18 -12.32 -12.73
C THR A 97 -5.82 -13.80 -12.60
N GLU A 98 -4.57 -14.13 -12.25
CA GLU A 98 -4.13 -15.52 -12.06
C GLU A 98 -4.68 -16.15 -10.77
N LEU A 99 -4.80 -15.34 -9.71
CA LEU A 99 -5.36 -15.76 -8.42
C LEU A 99 -6.88 -16.02 -8.48
N GLU A 100 -7.59 -15.44 -9.45
CA GLU A 100 -9.02 -15.69 -9.66
C GLU A 100 -9.32 -17.03 -10.36
N LYS A 101 -8.30 -17.71 -10.90
CA LYS A 101 -8.47 -19.00 -11.60
C LYS A 101 -8.52 -20.18 -10.62
N ASP A 102 -9.34 -21.18 -10.91
CA ASP A 102 -9.43 -22.42 -10.12
C ASP A 102 -8.08 -23.19 -10.07
N ASN A 103 -7.29 -23.10 -11.14
CA ASN A 103 -5.95 -23.70 -11.23
C ASN A 103 -4.92 -22.60 -11.55
N SER A 104 -4.54 -21.82 -10.54
CA SER A 104 -3.56 -20.73 -10.70
C SER A 104 -2.17 -21.24 -11.10
N ASP A 105 -1.56 -20.58 -12.07
CA ASP A 105 -0.16 -20.74 -12.45
C ASP A 105 0.76 -20.01 -11.46
N THR A 106 1.34 -20.78 -10.55
CA THR A 106 2.26 -20.25 -9.54
C THR A 106 3.58 -19.76 -10.12
N VAL A 107 4.00 -20.26 -11.29
CA VAL A 107 5.22 -19.80 -11.97
C VAL A 107 5.01 -18.38 -12.50
N LEU A 108 3.85 -18.12 -13.12
CA LEU A 108 3.49 -16.80 -13.61
C LEU A 108 3.39 -15.76 -12.49
N ILE A 109 2.77 -16.12 -11.37
CA ILE A 109 2.66 -15.25 -10.18
C ILE A 109 4.06 -14.91 -9.64
N ASN A 110 4.93 -15.92 -9.50
CA ASN A 110 6.28 -15.71 -8.97
C ASN A 110 7.13 -14.82 -9.90
N ASP A 111 7.07 -15.03 -11.22
CA ASP A 111 7.75 -14.18 -12.20
C ASP A 111 7.24 -12.73 -12.14
N ALA A 112 5.93 -12.52 -11.99
CA ALA A 112 5.37 -11.18 -11.84
C ALA A 112 5.85 -10.49 -10.55
N ILE A 113 5.93 -11.21 -9.43
CA ILE A 113 6.46 -10.70 -8.15
C ILE A 113 7.94 -10.33 -8.26
N GLU A 114 8.75 -11.16 -8.90
CA GLU A 114 10.18 -10.88 -9.11
C GLU A 114 10.36 -9.60 -9.94
N LYS A 115 9.59 -9.45 -11.03
CA LYS A 115 9.60 -8.23 -11.85
C LYS A 115 9.17 -6.99 -11.07
N ILE A 116 8.12 -7.09 -10.23
CA ILE A 116 7.72 -5.99 -9.35
C ILE A 116 8.87 -5.59 -8.43
N SER A 117 9.58 -6.56 -7.85
CA SER A 117 10.71 -6.31 -6.94
C SER A 117 11.84 -5.55 -7.65
N VAL A 118 12.14 -5.89 -8.91
CA VAL A 118 13.10 -5.15 -9.74
C VAL A 118 12.63 -3.71 -9.98
N TYR A 119 11.35 -3.51 -10.31
CA TYR A 119 10.80 -2.17 -10.51
C TYR A 119 10.80 -1.32 -9.24
N GLU A 120 10.50 -1.90 -8.08
CA GLU A 120 10.56 -1.21 -6.79
C GLU A 120 12.00 -0.79 -6.45
N ALA A 121 12.99 -1.65 -6.70
CA ALA A 121 14.40 -1.29 -6.55
C ALA A 121 14.80 -0.12 -7.46
N ASN A 122 14.28 -0.09 -8.69
CA ASN A 122 14.52 1.02 -9.61
C ASN A 122 13.84 2.32 -9.17
N LEU A 123 12.62 2.26 -8.62
CA LEU A 123 11.95 3.43 -8.02
C LEU A 123 12.77 4.03 -6.88
N GLN A 124 13.35 3.19 -6.01
CA GLN A 124 14.20 3.66 -4.92
C GLN A 124 15.45 4.38 -5.45
N LYS A 125 16.13 3.79 -6.44
CA LYS A 125 17.28 4.42 -7.11
C LYS A 125 16.92 5.77 -7.72
N GLU A 126 15.81 5.84 -8.47
CA GLU A 126 15.35 7.08 -9.09
C GLU A 126 14.99 8.15 -8.06
N SER A 127 14.41 7.75 -6.93
CA SER A 127 14.06 8.68 -5.85
C SER A 127 15.31 9.28 -5.20
N VAL A 128 16.34 8.46 -4.95
CA VAL A 128 17.63 8.94 -4.44
C VAL A 128 18.31 9.86 -5.47
N ASN A 129 18.34 9.48 -6.75
CA ASN A 129 18.90 10.30 -7.81
C ASN A 129 18.22 11.67 -7.92
N TYR A 130 16.90 11.72 -7.76
CA TYR A 130 16.15 12.96 -7.73
C TYR A 130 16.52 13.84 -6.52
N MET A 131 16.71 13.24 -5.34
CA MET A 131 17.19 13.99 -4.17
C MET A 131 18.60 14.53 -4.39
N LEU A 132 19.48 13.75 -5.03
CA LEU A 132 20.83 14.20 -5.38
C LEU A 132 20.80 15.37 -6.36
N SER A 133 19.98 15.32 -7.41
CA SER A 133 19.87 16.44 -8.36
C SER A 133 19.33 17.71 -7.70
N MET A 134 18.44 17.60 -6.72
CA MET A 134 17.99 18.76 -5.94
C MET A 134 19.12 19.37 -5.12
N LYS A 135 20.04 18.57 -4.55
CA LYS A 135 21.19 19.09 -3.78
C LYS A 135 22.13 19.97 -4.59
N GLU A 136 22.12 19.89 -5.92
CA GLU A 136 23.01 20.68 -6.78
C GLU A 136 22.66 22.18 -6.80
N PHE A 137 21.41 22.54 -6.50
CA PHE A 137 20.96 23.93 -6.58
C PHE A 137 20.28 24.45 -5.30
N LEU A 138 20.08 23.57 -4.30
CA LEU A 138 19.58 23.96 -2.99
C LEU A 138 20.72 24.40 -2.07
N ASP A 139 20.45 25.40 -1.25
CA ASP A 139 21.36 25.84 -0.19
C ASP A 139 21.32 24.84 0.98
N PRO A 140 22.35 24.76 1.84
CA PRO A 140 22.44 23.73 2.90
C PRO A 140 21.19 23.62 3.80
N VAL A 141 20.61 24.75 4.20
CA VAL A 141 19.39 24.79 5.03
C VAL A 141 18.18 24.21 4.30
N GLN A 142 18.10 24.42 2.98
CA GLN A 142 17.03 23.87 2.14
C GLN A 142 17.22 22.36 1.94
N VAL A 143 18.47 21.90 1.81
CA VAL A 143 18.80 20.47 1.74
C VAL A 143 18.34 19.75 3.01
N ASP A 144 18.60 20.29 4.20
CA ASP A 144 18.13 19.69 5.45
C ASP A 144 16.61 19.59 5.49
N SER A 145 15.91 20.66 5.09
CA SER A 145 14.46 20.71 5.03
C SER A 145 13.87 19.69 4.04
N MET A 146 14.54 19.51 2.90
CA MET A 146 14.22 18.51 1.89
C MET A 146 14.41 17.09 2.45
N LEU A 147 15.53 16.80 3.10
CA LEU A 147 15.80 15.48 3.71
C LEU A 147 14.74 15.12 4.76
N VAL A 148 14.35 16.07 5.62
CA VAL A 148 13.26 15.86 6.60
C VAL A 148 11.91 15.62 5.94
N PHE A 149 11.66 16.22 4.77
CA PHE A 149 10.44 15.96 4.02
C PHE A 149 10.43 14.53 3.44
N PHE A 150 11.52 14.09 2.83
CA PHE A 150 11.59 12.76 2.21
C PHE A 150 11.80 11.63 3.21
N SER A 151 12.41 11.87 4.37
CA SER A 151 12.62 10.84 5.39
C SER A 151 11.30 10.20 5.84
N LYS A 152 10.24 10.99 6.00
CA LYS A 152 8.90 10.48 6.35
C LYS A 152 8.30 9.59 5.26
N ALA A 153 8.62 9.85 3.99
CA ALA A 153 8.10 9.09 2.85
C ALA A 153 8.95 7.85 2.52
N MET A 154 10.25 7.88 2.83
CA MET A 154 11.21 6.81 2.52
C MET A 154 11.49 5.86 3.69
N MET A 155 11.01 6.15 4.89
CA MET A 155 11.12 5.22 6.00
C MET A 155 10.24 3.98 5.74
N PRO A 156 10.74 2.76 6.02
CA PRO A 156 9.91 1.57 5.96
C PRO A 156 8.72 1.75 6.92
N MET A 157 7.51 1.48 6.43
CA MET A 157 6.27 1.43 7.21
C MET A 157 6.46 0.39 8.33
N GLY A 158 6.93 0.82 9.49
CA GLY A 158 7.39 -0.08 10.55
C GLY A 158 8.07 0.60 11.72
N ARG A 159 8.52 1.85 11.57
CA ARG A 159 8.73 2.71 12.74
C ARG A 159 7.46 3.52 12.95
N CYS A 160 6.56 2.99 13.77
CA CYS A 160 5.67 3.86 14.53
C CYS A 160 6.60 4.82 15.29
N GLU A 161 6.76 6.03 14.76
CA GLU A 161 7.21 7.16 15.55
C GLU A 161 6.25 7.17 16.74
N HIS A 162 6.77 6.89 17.92
CA HIS A 162 6.00 6.89 19.16
C HIS A 162 5.62 8.35 19.43
N ASP A 163 4.63 8.83 18.68
CA ASP A 163 3.99 10.09 18.94
C ASP A 163 3.28 9.89 20.28
N SER A 164 3.84 10.48 21.33
CA SER A 164 3.48 10.32 22.74
C SER A 164 2.08 10.86 23.09
N THR A 165 1.21 11.03 22.10
CA THR A 165 -0.13 11.56 22.23
C THR A 165 -1.05 10.81 21.28
N HIS A 166 -1.45 9.59 21.64
CA HIS A 166 -2.86 9.18 21.68
C HIS A 166 -3.00 7.73 22.14
N HIS A 167 -3.72 7.59 23.26
CA HIS A 167 -4.05 6.35 23.93
C HIS A 167 -4.91 5.37 23.09
N LYS A 168 -4.76 4.08 23.46
CA LYS A 168 -5.64 2.92 23.21
C LYS A 168 -5.31 2.04 22.00
N CYS A 169 -4.14 1.39 22.04
CA CYS A 169 -4.06 0.01 21.56
C CYS A 169 -4.36 -0.90 22.75
N ARG A 170 -5.55 -1.51 22.73
CA ARG A 170 -6.09 -2.38 23.78
C ARG A 170 -5.23 -3.65 23.83
N GLN A 171 -4.30 -3.71 24.79
CA GLN A 171 -3.76 -4.98 25.26
C GLN A 171 -4.93 -5.81 25.79
N ASN A 172 -5.09 -7.02 25.24
CA ASN A 172 -5.57 -8.22 25.94
C ASN A 172 -5.44 -9.42 24.98
N LEU A 173 -4.20 -9.81 24.73
CA LEU A 173 -3.86 -11.21 24.54
C LEU A 173 -3.37 -11.68 25.90
N ASN A 174 -4.18 -12.49 26.59
CA ASN A 174 -3.76 -13.59 27.45
C ASN A 174 -5.01 -14.25 28.05
N THR A 175 -5.49 -15.28 27.36
CA THR A 175 -6.14 -16.43 27.98
C THR A 175 -5.05 -17.38 28.47
N LYS A 176 -4.99 -17.56 29.79
CA LYS A 176 -4.79 -18.85 30.44
C LYS A 176 -5.29 -18.77 31.87
#